data_AF-A0AAW7HV20-F1
#
_entry.id   AF-A0AAW7HV20-F1
#
_cell.length_a   1.000
_cell.length_b   1.000
_cell.length_c   1.000
_cell.angle_alpha   90.00
_cell.angle_beta   90.00
_cell.angle_gamma   90.00
#
_symmetry.space_group_name_H-M   'P 1'
#
loop_
_entity.id
_entity.type
_entity.pdbx_description
1 polymer ?
#
loop_
_entity_poly.entity_id
_entity_poly.type
_entity_poly.pdbx_seq_one_letter_code
_entity_poly.pdbx_strand_id
1 'polypeptide(L)' 'MKHFYLVTLYGYTDDGRVYYPTGFAGCDEQRITKADIAAIIEKGKQHGHLQLHSISYMGHMTEDAFNHLRSMSDE' A
#
# COMPACT_ATOMS: atom_id res chain seq x y z
N MET A 1 9.46 7.25 15.11
CA MET A 1 9.26 5.92 14.53
C MET A 1 7.79 5.77 14.19
N LYS A 2 7.44 4.94 13.20
CA LYS A 2 6.06 4.76 12.73
C LYS A 2 5.77 3.28 12.48
N HIS A 3 4.51 2.91 12.63
CA HIS A 3 3.97 1.62 12.24
C HIS A 3 3.62 1.68 10.76
N PHE A 4 4.20 0.79 9.96
CA PHE A 4 3.95 0.78 8.52
C PHE A 4 3.03 -0.36 8.12
N TYR A 5 2.15 -0.08 7.17
CA TYR A 5 1.26 -1.04 6.54
C TYR A 5 1.43 -0.98 5.03
N LEU A 6 1.40 -2.15 4.38
CA LEU A 6 1.30 -2.31 2.94
C LEU A 6 -0.16 -2.64 2.60
N VAL A 7 -0.81 -1.77 1.84
CA VAL A 7 -2.15 -1.98 1.32
C VAL A 7 -2.02 -2.40 -0.13
N THR A 8 -2.53 -3.59 -0.46
CA THR A 8 -2.56 -4.12 -1.82
C THR A 8 -3.97 -4.06 -2.34
N LEU A 9 -4.12 -3.53 -3.56
CA LEU A 9 -5.35 -3.52 -4.32
C LEU A 9 -5.25 -4.56 -5.43
N TYR A 10 -6.38 -4.91 -6.04
CA TYR A 10 -6.39 -5.67 -7.27
C TYR A 10 -7.41 -5.11 -8.25
N GLY A 11 -7.12 -5.25 -9.54
CA GLY A 11 -8.03 -4.94 -10.64
C GLY A 11 -7.61 -5.70 -11.89
N TYR A 12 -8.29 -5.40 -12.99
CA TYR A 12 -8.04 -6.00 -14.29
C TYR A 12 -7.65 -4.93 -15.31
N THR A 13 -6.66 -5.21 -16.13
CA THR A 13 -6.37 -4.46 -17.35
C THR A 13 -7.47 -4.71 -18.40
N ASP A 14 -7.51 -3.90 -19.45
CA ASP A 14 -8.50 -4.05 -20.53
C ASP A 14 -8.41 -5.41 -21.25
N ASP A 15 -7.23 -6.04 -21.28
CA ASP A 15 -7.02 -7.39 -21.82
C ASP A 15 -7.28 -8.52 -20.81
N GLY A 16 -7.82 -8.19 -19.63
CA GLY A 16 -8.27 -9.14 -18.61
C GLY A 16 -7.17 -9.68 -17.68
N ARG A 17 -5.97 -9.10 -17.67
CA ARG A 17 -4.91 -9.51 -16.74
C ARG A 17 -5.12 -8.88 -15.38
N VAL A 18 -4.89 -9.65 -14.32
CA VAL A 18 -4.88 -9.10 -12.96
C VAL A 18 -3.61 -8.29 -12.73
N TYR A 19 -3.75 -7.15 -12.07
CA TYR A 19 -2.62 -6.37 -11.59
C TYR A 19 -2.87 -5.93 -10.14
N TYR A 20 -1.79 -5.71 -9.39
CA TYR A 20 -1.84 -5.50 -7.94
C TYR A 20 -1.15 -4.20 -7.52
N PRO A 21 -1.82 -3.04 -7.64
CA PRO A 21 -1.27 -1.79 -7.13
C PRO A 21 -1.10 -1.85 -5.62
N THR A 22 0.02 -1.36 -5.14
CA THR A 22 0.33 -1.31 -3.72
C THR A 22 0.56 0.13 -3.26
N GLY A 23 0.24 0.39 -2.00
CA GLY A 23 0.53 1.66 -1.33
C GLY A 23 0.89 1.43 0.12
N PHE A 24 1.73 2.31 0.66
CA PHE A 24 2.16 2.24 2.06
C PHE A 24 1.46 3.30 2.89
N ALA A 25 1.08 2.94 4.12
CA ALA A 25 0.59 3.85 5.14
C ALA A 25 1.53 3.82 6.34
N GLY A 26 2.05 4.99 6.73
CA GLY A 26 2.80 5.17 7.97
C GLY A 26 1.89 5.75 9.04
N CYS A 27 1.77 5.06 10.18
CA CYS A 27 0.84 5.35 11.26
C CYS A 27 1.61 5.60 12.57
N ASP A 28 1.15 6.54 13.40
CA ASP A 28 1.79 6.83 14.69
C ASP A 28 1.49 5.77 15.76
N GLU A 29 0.40 5.02 15.59
CA GLU A 29 -0.01 3.90 16.43
C GLU A 29 -0.09 2.61 15.59
N GLN A 30 -0.14 1.45 16.23
CA GLN A 30 -0.37 0.16 15.58
C GLN A 30 -1.85 -0.02 15.14
N ARG A 31 -2.38 0.98 14.43
CA ARG A 31 -3.70 0.95 13.80
C ARG A 31 -3.62 1.65 12.45
N ILE A 32 -4.25 1.05 11.44
CA ILE A 32 -4.55 1.70 10.17
C ILE A 32 -5.99 2.19 10.18
N THR A 33 -6.27 3.36 9.60
CA THR A 33 -7.61 3.92 9.55
C THR A 33 -8.28 3.70 8.20
N LYS A 34 -9.60 3.86 8.16
CA LYS A 34 -10.34 3.90 6.88
C LYS A 34 -9.86 5.01 5.95
N ALA A 35 -9.42 6.15 6.49
CA ALA A 35 -8.93 7.27 5.71
C ALA A 35 -7.61 6.93 5.01
N ASP A 36 -6.71 6.22 5.69
CA ASP A 36 -5.43 5.76 5.12
C ASP A 36 -5.67 4.82 3.94
N ILE A 37 -6.57 3.85 4.12
CA ILE A 37 -6.94 2.89 3.07
C ILE A 37 -7.61 3.62 1.89
N ALA A 38 -8.54 4.55 2.18
CA ALA A 38 -9.23 5.31 1.15
C ALA A 38 -8.26 6.18 0.33
N ALA A 39 -7.25 6.79 0.96
CA ALA A 39 -6.23 7.57 0.27
C ALA A 39 -5.40 6.71 -0.70
N ILE A 40 -5.12 5.45 -0.35
CA ILE A 40 -4.41 4.51 -1.22
C ILE A 40 -5.31 4.04 -2.37
N ILE A 41 -6.58 3.73 -2.10
CA ILE A 41 -7.56 3.41 -3.14
C ILE A 41 -7.70 4.56 -4.13
N GLU A 42 -7.81 5.80 -3.64
CA GLU A 42 -7.94 6.98 -4.50
C GLU A 42 -6.74 7.15 -5.43
N LYS A 43 -5.53 7.01 -4.91
CA LYS A 43 -4.30 7.02 -5.74
C LYS A 43 -4.31 5.89 -6.76
N GLY A 44 -4.80 4.71 -6.38
CA GLY A 44 -4.89 3.55 -7.27
C GLY A 44 -5.85 3.74 -8.44
N LYS A 45 -6.89 4.59 -8.33
CA LYS A 45 -7.90 4.80 -9.38
C LYS A 45 -7.33 5.24 -10.73
N GLN A 46 -6.13 5.83 -10.75
CA GLN A 46 -5.42 6.13 -12.00
C GLN A 46 -5.17 4.89 -12.88
N HIS A 47 -5.24 3.70 -12.29
CA HIS A 47 -5.05 2.43 -12.99
C HIS A 47 -6.39 1.77 -13.40
N GLY A 48 -7.54 2.30 -12.97
CA GLY A 48 -8.87 1.76 -13.27
C GLY A 48 -9.69 1.42 -12.03
N HIS A 49 -10.67 0.52 -12.20
CA HIS A 49 -11.52 0.07 -11.10
C HIS A 49 -10.79 -0.97 -10.25
N LEU A 50 -10.49 -0.58 -9.01
CA LEU A 50 -9.73 -1.40 -8.06
C LEU A 50 -10.57 -1.81 -6.86
N GLN A 51 -10.25 -2.97 -6.32
CA GLN A 51 -10.80 -3.50 -5.08
C GLN A 51 -9.68 -3.78 -4.08
N LEU A 52 -10.01 -3.80 -2.78
CA LEU A 52 -9.06 -4.13 -1.73
C LEU A 52 -8.69 -5.62 -1.81
N HIS A 53 -7.39 -5.92 -1.92
CA HIS A 53 -6.88 -7.28 -1.89
C HIS A 53 -6.37 -7.66 -0.50
N SER A 54 -5.46 -6.87 0.07
CA SER A 54 -4.84 -7.17 1.37
C SER A 54 -4.35 -5.93 2.12
N ILE A 55 -4.18 -6.08 3.43
CA ILE A 55 -3.51 -5.12 4.32
C ILE A 55 -2.51 -5.91 5.16
N SER A 56 -1.22 -5.59 5.04
CA SER A 56 -0.13 -6.29 5.72
C SER A 56 0.62 -5.34 6.63
N TYR A 57 0.79 -5.71 7.90
CA TYR A 57 1.60 -4.94 8.83
C TYR A 57 3.09 -5.22 8.60
N MET A 58 3.87 -4.17 8.35
CA MET A 58 5.29 -4.25 7.99
C MET A 58 6.22 -4.06 9.18
N GLY A 59 5.72 -3.55 10.31
CA GLY A 59 6.50 -3.34 11.53
C GLY A 59 6.57 -1.89 11.99
N HIS A 60 7.23 -1.69 13.13
CA HIS A 60 7.50 -0.39 13.74
C HIS A 60 8.95 -0.01 13.48
N MET A 61 9.19 1.00 12.64
CA MET A 61 10.54 1.35 12.20
C MET A 61 10.71 2.85 11.97
N THR A 62 11.95 3.29 11.74
CA THR A 62 12.25 4.66 11.31
C THR A 62 11.84 4.88 9.86
N GLU A 63 11.67 6.14 9.46
CA GLU A 63 11.40 6.47 8.06
C GLU A 63 12.57 6.07 7.15
N ASP A 64 13.81 6.19 7.63
CA ASP A 64 15.01 5.76 6.87
C ASP A 64 15.04 4.24 6.65
N ALA A 65 14.74 3.44 7.68
CA ALA A 65 14.67 1.99 7.55
C ALA A 65 13.56 1.56 6.59
N PHE A 66 12.41 2.25 6.64
CA PHE A 66 11.32 2.04 5.70
C PHE A 66 11.71 2.42 4.26
N ASN A 67 12.39 3.55 4.07
CA ASN A 67 12.85 4.00 2.75
C ASN A 67 13.86 3.02 2.15
N HIS A 68 14.76 2.48 2.98
CA HIS A 68 15.69 1.43 2.56
C HIS A 68 14.95 0.16 2.11
N LEU A 69 13.98 -0.32 2.91
CA LEU A 69 13.15 -1.47 2.56
C LEU A 69 12.42 -1.26 1.22
N ARG A 70 11.85 -0.06 1.01
CA ARG A 70 11.12 0.28 -0.22
C ARG A 70 12.04 0.38 -1.45
N SER A 71 13.31 0.77 -1.28
CA SER A 71 14.25 0.83 -2.40
C SER A 71 14.70 -0.53 -2.91
N MET A 72 14.58 -1.59 -2.10
CA MET A 72 14.98 -2.94 -2.49
C MET A 72 13.99 -3.64 -3.43
N SER A 73 12.79 -3.10 -3.64
CA SER A 73 11.79 -3.71 -4.54
C SER A 73 12.01 -3.42 -6.03
N ASP A 74 12.96 -2.53 -6.36
CA ASP A 74 13.31 -2.15 -7.74
C ASP A 74 14.61 -2.84 -8.25
N GLU A 75 15.18 -3.79 -7.49
CA GLU A 75 16.29 -4.68 -7.91
C GLU A 75 15.81 -6.10 -8.24
#